data_AF-A0A7V8NMW8-F1
#
_entry.id   AF-A0A7V8NMW8-F1
#
_cell.length_a   1.000
_cell.length_b   1.000
_cell.length_c   1.000
_cell.angle_alpha   90.00
_cell.angle_beta   90.00
_cell.angle_gamma   90.00
#
_symmetry.space_group_name_H-M   'P 1'
#
loop_
_entity.id
_entity.type
_entity.pdbx_description
1 polymer ?
#
loop_
_entity_poly.entity_id
_entity_poly.type
_entity_poly.pdbx_seq_one_letter_code
_entity_poly.pdbx_strand_id
1 'polypeptide(L)'
;MTFLAGGFAELNLRVYVPDLPGHGHSPGPFSPQRAEDCAEALVSDLVSRGLANPDQTILAGHSMGAAIAMRVGAKVPVRGVVAISPAPMRPAYGVQPEMLLYQDPGPLPERFLVLSGGREPESMRGNARDLVASAKNGVAQYLVIPGATHSSLIFSRPAVRAFQDWTAKAFELQGIPGMPSLGELYGALAGFAGLLLLAGPFLREMTGKKQTGEEETAAGKSFAWSRMLPEFALAAVLVVILLRFWNPLDAMRLYEGDYLASFLLILGIVLASLHWKSLREQFSRWKPGLLVAIFAALLLFLLFSAWLELSIYEAWLTPTRWARFPFLLLAFLPYHIAEEICLGPAANANPRRRFVAGLSLRAAAWLALVIGLMYFHSGEILMVLLLPYFVVLQVLERRAMDIVRHETGSAAATAVFGAILLAGFCLVIFPVT
;
A
#
# COMPACT_ATOMS: atom_id res chain seq x y z
N MET A 1 5.50 -12.66 -0.61
CA MET A 1 6.68 -13.45 -1.06
C MET A 1 6.47 -14.96 -1.02
N THR A 2 5.47 -15.48 -0.29
CA THR A 2 5.24 -16.93 -0.06
C THR A 2 5.22 -17.78 -1.34
N PHE A 3 4.53 -17.35 -2.39
CA PHE A 3 4.50 -18.10 -3.65
C PHE A 3 5.89 -18.22 -4.31
N LEU A 4 6.67 -17.15 -4.34
CA LEU A 4 8.05 -17.18 -4.85
C LEU A 4 8.95 -18.04 -3.94
N ALA A 5 8.81 -17.91 -2.63
CA ALA A 5 9.54 -18.72 -1.65
C ALA A 5 9.24 -20.22 -1.84
N GLY A 6 7.98 -20.59 -2.07
CA GLY A 6 7.58 -21.95 -2.42
C GLY A 6 8.30 -22.46 -3.68
N GLY A 7 8.48 -21.61 -4.69
CA GLY A 7 9.25 -21.97 -5.88
C GLY A 7 10.72 -22.30 -5.60
N PHE A 8 11.35 -21.65 -4.60
CA PHE A 8 12.68 -22.05 -4.13
C PHE A 8 12.65 -23.34 -3.30
N ALA A 9 11.61 -23.55 -2.49
CA ALA A 9 11.44 -24.78 -1.73
C ALA A 9 11.27 -26.01 -2.64
N GLU A 10 10.59 -25.87 -3.79
CA GLU A 10 10.47 -26.91 -4.83
C GLU A 10 11.82 -27.31 -5.47
N LEU A 11 12.89 -26.56 -5.25
CA LEU A 11 14.27 -26.94 -5.60
C LEU A 11 14.97 -27.74 -4.47
N ASN A 12 14.23 -28.16 -3.45
CA ASN A 12 14.75 -28.76 -2.21
C ASN A 12 15.72 -27.85 -1.44
N LEU A 13 15.55 -26.52 -1.56
CA LEU A 13 16.30 -25.56 -0.77
C LEU A 13 15.62 -25.32 0.57
N ARG A 14 16.43 -25.08 1.61
CA ARG A 14 15.94 -24.48 2.85
C ARG A 14 15.70 -22.99 2.62
N VAL A 15 14.48 -22.53 2.86
CA VAL A 15 14.07 -21.15 2.57
C VAL A 15 13.78 -20.39 3.86
N TYR A 16 14.38 -19.20 3.98
CA TYR A 16 14.11 -18.25 5.06
C TYR A 16 13.44 -17.01 4.47
N VAL A 17 12.31 -16.58 5.05
CA VAL A 17 11.56 -15.39 4.62
C VAL A 17 11.39 -14.48 5.83
N PRO A 18 12.40 -13.65 6.16
CA PRO A 18 12.35 -12.79 7.33
C PRO A 18 11.53 -11.52 7.07
N ASP A 19 10.90 -11.00 8.12
CA ASP A 19 10.43 -9.63 8.16
C ASP A 19 11.58 -8.67 8.43
N LEU A 20 11.70 -7.64 7.59
CA LEU A 20 12.66 -6.56 7.81
C LEU A 20 12.10 -5.51 8.80
N PRO A 21 12.96 -4.68 9.43
CA PRO A 21 12.51 -3.65 10.36
C PRO A 21 11.35 -2.80 9.81
N GLY A 22 10.33 -2.57 10.65
CA GLY A 22 9.11 -1.83 10.31
C GLY A 22 8.10 -2.57 9.42
N HIS A 23 8.41 -3.77 8.97
CA HIS A 23 7.55 -4.64 8.17
C HIS A 23 7.07 -5.84 8.99
N GLY A 24 5.87 -6.33 8.67
CA GLY A 24 5.29 -7.51 9.31
C GLY A 24 5.30 -7.41 10.83
N HIS A 25 5.83 -8.45 11.46
CA HIS A 25 5.96 -8.56 12.92
C HIS A 25 7.31 -8.09 13.46
N SER A 26 8.28 -7.76 12.59
CA SER A 26 9.61 -7.34 13.02
C SER A 26 9.59 -5.97 13.70
N PRO A 27 10.08 -5.88 14.96
CA PRO A 27 10.10 -4.63 15.69
C PRO A 27 11.17 -3.67 15.16
N GLY A 28 10.99 -2.40 15.52
CA GLY A 28 11.95 -1.34 15.24
C GLY A 28 11.65 -0.56 13.96
N PRO A 29 12.23 0.64 13.85
CA PRO A 29 11.97 1.56 12.74
C PRO A 29 12.56 1.05 11.42
N PHE A 30 11.84 1.30 10.34
CA PHE A 30 12.30 1.11 8.98
C PHE A 30 13.19 2.27 8.52
N SER A 31 14.30 1.93 7.89
CA SER A 31 14.96 2.77 6.88
C SER A 31 15.62 1.84 5.87
N PRO A 32 15.85 2.26 4.61
CA PRO A 32 16.51 1.41 3.62
C PRO A 32 17.88 0.90 4.09
N GLN A 33 18.67 1.75 4.75
CA GLN A 33 19.97 1.37 5.31
C GLN A 33 19.82 0.34 6.43
N ARG A 34 18.92 0.57 7.39
CA ARG A 34 18.74 -0.37 8.50
C ARG A 34 18.19 -1.71 8.04
N ALA A 35 17.30 -1.71 7.04
CA ALA A 35 16.79 -2.93 6.44
C ALA A 35 17.91 -3.73 5.75
N GLU A 36 18.83 -3.04 5.07
CA GLU A 36 20.06 -3.64 4.51
C GLU A 36 20.95 -4.22 5.61
N ASP A 37 21.28 -3.44 6.64
CA ASP A 37 22.16 -3.86 7.74
C ASP A 37 21.60 -5.09 8.48
N CYS A 38 20.29 -5.11 8.75
CA CYS A 38 19.63 -6.26 9.37
C CYS A 38 19.62 -7.49 8.46
N ALA A 39 19.43 -7.32 7.16
CA ALA A 39 19.50 -8.43 6.20
C ALA A 39 20.94 -8.98 6.11
N GLU A 40 21.95 -8.12 6.06
CA GLU A 40 23.37 -8.49 6.09
C GLU A 40 23.73 -9.26 7.37
N ALA A 41 23.31 -8.76 8.53
CA ALA A 41 23.52 -9.41 9.81
C ALA A 41 22.86 -10.79 9.88
N LEU A 42 21.62 -10.92 9.39
CA LEU A 42 20.90 -12.19 9.35
C LEU A 42 21.63 -13.22 8.48
N VAL A 43 22.00 -12.88 7.25
CA VAL A 43 22.69 -13.81 6.35
C VAL A 43 24.04 -14.22 6.96
N SER A 44 24.79 -13.26 7.51
CA SER A 44 26.07 -13.53 8.18
C SER A 44 25.93 -14.44 9.40
N ASP A 45 24.87 -14.28 10.20
CA ASP A 45 24.58 -15.13 11.36
C ASP A 45 24.15 -16.54 10.94
N LEU A 46 23.34 -16.67 9.89
CA LEU A 46 22.98 -17.98 9.33
C LEU A 46 24.21 -18.74 8.82
N VAL A 47 25.13 -18.05 8.15
CA VAL A 47 26.40 -18.63 7.67
C VAL A 47 27.29 -19.02 8.86
N SER A 48 27.49 -18.12 9.82
CA SER A 48 28.40 -18.37 10.96
C SER A 48 27.93 -19.53 11.85
N ARG A 49 26.61 -19.75 11.95
CA ARG A 49 26.01 -20.89 12.67
C ARG A 49 25.95 -22.18 11.86
N GLY A 50 26.44 -22.18 10.62
CA GLY A 50 26.37 -23.35 9.73
C GLY A 50 24.95 -23.70 9.29
N LEU A 51 24.00 -22.75 9.41
CA LEU A 51 22.62 -22.92 8.95
C LEU A 51 22.47 -22.64 7.45
N ALA A 52 23.41 -21.91 6.88
CA ALA A 52 23.55 -21.63 5.46
C ALA A 52 25.01 -21.86 5.02
N ASN A 53 25.20 -22.54 3.88
CA ASN A 53 26.53 -22.69 3.27
C ASN A 53 26.71 -21.60 2.20
N PRO A 54 27.71 -20.71 2.29
CA PRO A 54 27.96 -19.65 1.31
C PRO A 54 27.93 -20.12 -0.15
N ASP A 55 28.61 -21.23 -0.44
CA ASP A 55 28.72 -21.80 -1.80
C ASP A 55 27.40 -22.39 -2.29
N GLN A 56 26.43 -22.55 -1.40
CA GLN A 56 25.11 -23.09 -1.67
C GLN A 56 23.96 -22.17 -1.19
N THR A 57 24.22 -20.86 -1.08
CA THR A 57 23.19 -19.89 -0.65
C THR A 57 22.83 -18.94 -1.78
N ILE A 58 21.53 -18.70 -1.96
CA ILE A 58 21.02 -17.61 -2.81
C ILE A 58 20.32 -16.59 -1.94
N LEU A 59 20.50 -15.31 -2.27
CA LEU A 59 19.64 -14.25 -1.79
C LEU A 59 18.62 -13.90 -2.86
N ALA A 60 17.36 -13.78 -2.48
CA ALA A 60 16.30 -13.37 -3.39
C ALA A 60 15.48 -12.27 -2.76
N GLY A 61 15.04 -11.34 -3.58
CA GLY A 61 14.18 -10.24 -3.13
C GLY A 61 13.27 -9.74 -4.22
N HIS A 62 12.27 -8.95 -3.84
CA HIS A 62 11.37 -8.25 -4.75
C HIS A 62 11.37 -6.75 -4.47
N SER A 63 11.32 -5.90 -5.50
CA SER A 63 11.26 -4.44 -5.35
C SER A 63 12.41 -3.89 -4.50
N MET A 64 12.13 -3.19 -3.41
CA MET A 64 13.13 -2.80 -2.39
C MET A 64 13.95 -4.00 -1.90
N GLY A 65 13.31 -5.14 -1.62
CA GLY A 65 13.99 -6.35 -1.16
C GLY A 65 14.96 -6.90 -2.20
N ALA A 66 14.72 -6.70 -3.49
CA ALA A 66 15.67 -7.06 -4.55
C ALA A 66 16.89 -6.13 -4.57
N ALA A 67 16.70 -4.81 -4.35
CA ALA A 67 17.82 -3.89 -4.18
C ALA A 67 18.67 -4.23 -2.95
N ILE A 68 18.01 -4.57 -1.82
CA ILE A 68 18.69 -5.07 -0.61
C ILE A 68 19.46 -6.36 -0.90
N ALA A 69 18.83 -7.35 -1.54
CA ALA A 69 19.47 -8.64 -1.84
C ALA A 69 20.72 -8.47 -2.74
N MET A 70 20.68 -7.54 -3.71
CA MET A 70 21.83 -7.20 -4.55
C MET A 70 22.98 -6.64 -3.72
N ARG A 71 22.70 -5.70 -2.82
CA ARG A 71 23.72 -5.04 -1.99
C ARG A 71 24.30 -6.00 -0.95
N VAL A 72 23.45 -6.75 -0.26
CA VAL A 72 23.89 -7.76 0.73
C VAL A 72 24.69 -8.87 0.06
N GLY A 73 24.26 -9.38 -1.10
CA GLY A 73 24.97 -10.42 -1.83
C GLY A 73 26.31 -9.99 -2.41
N ALA A 74 26.58 -8.68 -2.47
CA ALA A 74 27.90 -8.15 -2.82
C ALA A 74 28.85 -8.05 -1.62
N LYS A 75 28.33 -8.06 -0.39
CA LYS A 75 29.10 -7.96 0.86
C LYS A 75 29.30 -9.30 1.54
N VAL A 76 28.30 -10.18 1.47
CA VAL A 76 28.31 -11.49 2.11
C VAL A 76 28.52 -12.57 1.05
N PRO A 77 29.46 -13.52 1.26
CA PRO A 77 29.66 -14.61 0.32
C PRO A 77 28.38 -15.45 0.13
N VAL A 78 27.83 -15.42 -1.08
CA VAL A 78 26.69 -16.23 -1.51
C VAL A 78 26.91 -16.70 -2.93
N ARG A 79 26.31 -17.84 -3.29
CA ARG A 79 26.42 -18.44 -4.64
C ARG A 79 25.78 -17.58 -5.72
N GLY A 80 24.78 -16.78 -5.36
CA GLY A 80 24.24 -15.76 -6.25
C GLY A 80 23.01 -15.05 -5.71
N VAL A 81 22.51 -14.10 -6.51
CA VAL A 81 21.36 -13.26 -6.16
C VAL A 81 20.27 -13.34 -7.23
N VAL A 82 19.01 -13.45 -6.80
CA VAL A 82 17.83 -13.32 -7.68
C VAL A 82 17.09 -12.04 -7.33
N ALA A 83 17.28 -11.01 -8.14
CA ALA A 83 16.64 -9.71 -8.01
C ALA A 83 15.35 -9.66 -8.84
N ILE A 84 14.19 -9.71 -8.19
CA ILE A 84 12.88 -9.71 -8.86
C ILE A 84 12.34 -8.29 -8.86
N SER A 85 12.31 -7.66 -10.03
CA SER A 85 11.87 -6.27 -10.22
C SER A 85 12.55 -5.30 -9.25
N PRO A 86 13.90 -5.22 -9.26
CA PRO A 86 14.63 -4.38 -8.31
C PRO A 86 14.15 -2.93 -8.37
N ALA A 87 14.02 -2.33 -7.18
CA ALA A 87 13.86 -0.88 -7.09
C ALA A 87 15.05 -0.18 -7.78
N PRO A 88 14.86 1.00 -8.39
CA PRO A 88 15.92 1.70 -9.07
C PRO A 88 17.11 1.98 -8.14
N MET A 89 18.32 1.74 -8.65
CA MET A 89 19.57 1.95 -7.91
C MET A 89 20.44 3.05 -8.55
N ARG A 90 19.96 3.67 -9.63
CA ARG A 90 20.67 4.74 -10.35
C ARG A 90 19.69 5.83 -10.81
N PRO A 91 20.14 7.10 -10.86
CA PRO A 91 19.34 8.21 -11.35
C PRO A 91 19.32 8.21 -12.88
N ALA A 92 18.62 7.23 -13.46
CA ALA A 92 18.55 6.99 -14.90
C ALA A 92 17.11 6.75 -15.34
N TYR A 93 16.85 6.91 -16.65
CA TYR A 93 15.54 6.66 -17.26
C TYR A 93 14.38 7.42 -16.60
N GLY A 94 14.64 8.66 -16.16
CA GLY A 94 13.66 9.53 -15.49
C GLY A 94 13.55 9.33 -13.97
N VAL A 95 14.34 8.42 -13.38
CA VAL A 95 14.50 8.32 -11.92
C VAL A 95 15.46 9.41 -11.45
N GLN A 96 15.05 10.21 -10.48
CA GLN A 96 15.91 11.24 -9.86
C GLN A 96 16.62 10.68 -8.61
N PRO A 97 17.73 11.30 -8.17
CA PRO A 97 18.45 10.88 -6.96
C PRO A 97 17.56 10.76 -5.71
N GLU A 98 16.56 11.64 -5.57
CA GLU A 98 15.64 11.68 -4.42
C GLU A 98 14.65 10.51 -4.41
N MET A 99 14.46 9.84 -5.55
CA MET A 99 13.61 8.64 -5.69
C MET A 99 14.38 7.34 -5.42
N LEU A 100 15.69 7.41 -5.19
CA LEU A 100 16.51 6.23 -4.92
C LEU A 100 16.45 5.85 -3.45
N LEU A 101 16.30 4.55 -3.19
CA LEU A 101 16.41 4.01 -1.83
C LEU A 101 17.83 4.13 -1.27
N TYR A 102 18.82 4.10 -2.16
CA TYR A 102 20.24 4.21 -1.83
C TYR A 102 20.89 5.24 -2.75
N GLN A 103 21.64 6.18 -2.18
CA GLN A 103 22.36 7.20 -2.96
C GLN A 103 23.55 6.60 -3.75
N ASP A 104 24.14 5.52 -3.24
CA ASP A 104 25.17 4.74 -3.93
C ASP A 104 24.62 3.34 -4.23
N PRO A 105 24.60 2.87 -5.49
CA PRO A 105 24.23 1.49 -5.81
C PRO A 105 25.10 0.44 -5.12
N GLY A 106 26.35 0.78 -4.76
CA GLY A 106 27.31 -0.13 -4.16
C GLY A 106 27.89 -1.14 -5.17
N PRO A 107 28.74 -2.07 -4.70
CA PRO A 107 29.26 -3.15 -5.54
C PRO A 107 28.13 -4.09 -5.98
N LEU A 108 28.32 -4.74 -7.13
CA LEU A 108 27.41 -5.76 -7.62
C LEU A 108 27.87 -7.16 -7.16
N PRO A 109 26.94 -8.08 -6.86
CA PRO A 109 27.27 -9.45 -6.57
C PRO A 109 27.89 -10.12 -7.79
N GLU A 110 28.71 -11.14 -7.57
CA GLU A 110 29.45 -11.80 -8.65
C GLU A 110 28.53 -12.53 -9.63
N ARG A 111 27.48 -13.17 -9.13
CA ARG A 111 26.51 -13.92 -9.94
C ARG A 111 25.10 -13.50 -9.57
N PHE A 112 24.33 -13.02 -10.54
CA PHE A 112 22.95 -12.64 -10.29
C PHE A 112 22.01 -12.75 -11.49
N LEU A 113 20.74 -12.94 -11.20
CA LEU A 113 19.64 -12.90 -12.14
C LEU A 113 18.76 -11.69 -11.80
N VAL A 114 18.43 -10.89 -12.81
CA VAL A 114 17.44 -9.81 -12.71
C VAL A 114 16.22 -10.20 -13.53
N LEU A 115 15.05 -10.25 -12.88
CA LEU A 115 13.75 -10.47 -13.52
C LEU A 115 12.97 -9.16 -13.55
N SER A 116 12.40 -8.78 -14.70
CA SER A 116 11.45 -7.65 -14.80
C SER A 116 10.12 -8.08 -15.39
N GLY A 117 9.05 -7.38 -15.02
CA GLY A 117 7.74 -7.54 -15.64
C GLY A 117 7.67 -6.80 -16.96
N GLY A 118 7.14 -7.41 -18.02
CA GLY A 118 7.06 -6.79 -19.34
C GLY A 118 6.17 -5.53 -19.42
N ARG A 119 5.29 -5.31 -18.42
CA ARG A 119 4.44 -4.12 -18.30
C ARG A 119 4.96 -3.11 -17.26
N GLU A 120 6.19 -3.26 -16.80
CA GLU A 120 6.81 -2.26 -15.94
C GLU A 120 7.23 -1.01 -16.73
N PRO A 121 7.20 0.18 -16.10
CA PRO A 121 7.72 1.40 -16.69
C PRO A 121 9.17 1.26 -17.15
N GLU A 122 9.57 2.04 -18.16
CA GLU A 122 10.95 2.03 -18.66
C GLU A 122 11.95 2.47 -17.59
N SER A 123 11.54 3.34 -16.66
CA SER A 123 12.35 3.74 -15.51
C SER A 123 12.84 2.55 -14.68
N MET A 124 11.98 1.55 -14.49
CA MET A 124 12.29 0.31 -13.76
C MET A 124 13.09 -0.67 -14.64
N ARG A 125 12.59 -0.95 -15.85
CA ARG A 125 13.22 -1.96 -16.74
C ARG A 125 14.60 -1.54 -17.23
N GLY A 126 14.80 -0.25 -17.53
CA GLY A 126 16.08 0.31 -17.91
C GLY A 126 17.10 0.21 -16.77
N ASN A 127 16.73 0.63 -15.55
CA ASN A 127 17.57 0.47 -14.37
C ASN A 127 17.97 -1.00 -14.14
N ALA A 128 17.00 -1.92 -14.21
CA ALA A 128 17.23 -3.35 -14.04
C ALA A 128 18.19 -3.92 -15.11
N ARG A 129 18.07 -3.48 -16.37
CA ARG A 129 18.95 -3.89 -17.46
C ARG A 129 20.37 -3.36 -17.27
N ASP A 130 20.51 -2.12 -16.81
CA ASP A 130 21.81 -1.47 -16.58
C ASP A 130 22.62 -2.16 -15.48
N LEU A 131 21.96 -2.74 -14.47
CA LEU A 131 22.62 -3.55 -13.45
C LEU A 131 23.39 -4.71 -14.09
N VAL A 132 22.73 -5.46 -14.98
CA VAL A 132 23.34 -6.60 -15.68
C VAL A 132 24.40 -6.14 -16.70
N ALA A 133 24.13 -5.06 -17.44
CA ALA A 133 25.10 -4.50 -18.39
C ALA A 133 26.39 -4.00 -17.70
N SER A 134 26.32 -3.66 -16.41
CA SER A 134 27.48 -3.23 -15.63
C SER A 134 28.33 -4.38 -15.08
N ALA A 135 27.82 -5.62 -15.15
CA ALA A 135 28.55 -6.80 -14.70
C ALA A 135 29.64 -7.19 -15.71
N LYS A 136 30.88 -7.33 -15.24
CA LYS A 136 32.05 -7.53 -16.11
C LYS A 136 32.32 -8.99 -16.50
N ASN A 137 31.57 -9.95 -15.94
CA ASN A 137 31.94 -11.37 -15.94
C ASN A 137 31.01 -12.28 -16.76
N GLY A 138 29.96 -11.73 -17.39
CA GLY A 138 29.02 -12.49 -18.23
C GLY A 138 28.15 -13.52 -17.48
N VAL A 139 28.24 -13.55 -16.13
CA VAL A 139 27.48 -14.49 -15.28
C VAL A 139 26.14 -13.88 -14.83
N ALA A 140 26.00 -12.55 -14.97
CA ALA A 140 24.76 -11.83 -14.74
C ALA A 140 23.77 -12.03 -15.91
N GLN A 141 22.48 -12.19 -15.59
CA GLN A 141 21.43 -12.38 -16.60
C GLN A 141 20.26 -11.44 -16.36
N TYR A 142 19.68 -10.94 -17.45
CA TYR A 142 18.46 -10.13 -17.44
C TYR A 142 17.36 -10.86 -18.21
N LEU A 143 16.21 -11.09 -17.57
CA LEU A 143 15.04 -11.70 -18.20
C LEU A 143 13.79 -10.85 -17.96
N VAL A 144 12.93 -10.81 -18.98
CA VAL A 144 11.65 -10.11 -18.93
C VAL A 144 10.52 -11.13 -18.99
N ILE A 145 9.60 -11.06 -18.03
CA ILE A 145 8.41 -11.91 -17.97
C ILE A 145 7.27 -11.24 -18.75
N PRO A 146 6.83 -11.79 -19.89
CA PRO A 146 5.81 -11.16 -20.73
C PRO A 146 4.51 -10.92 -19.99
N GLY A 147 3.90 -9.75 -20.16
CA GLY A 147 2.60 -9.40 -19.59
C GLY A 147 2.57 -9.16 -18.08
N ALA A 148 3.63 -9.48 -17.34
CA ALA A 148 3.69 -9.27 -15.90
C ALA A 148 3.89 -7.78 -15.54
N THR A 149 3.28 -7.34 -14.45
CA THR A 149 3.49 -6.05 -13.80
C THR A 149 4.45 -6.19 -12.61
N HIS A 150 4.85 -5.06 -12.02
CA HIS A 150 5.69 -5.03 -10.83
C HIS A 150 5.15 -5.92 -9.69
N SER A 151 3.85 -5.83 -9.41
CA SER A 151 3.19 -6.61 -8.35
C SER A 151 2.76 -8.00 -8.79
N SER A 152 2.44 -8.24 -10.06
CA SER A 152 1.98 -9.57 -10.49
C SER A 152 3.11 -10.60 -10.54
N LEU A 153 4.37 -10.15 -10.62
CA LEU A 153 5.54 -11.04 -10.62
C LEU A 153 5.58 -11.96 -9.40
N ILE A 154 5.11 -11.50 -8.24
CA ILE A 154 5.17 -12.29 -7.00
C ILE A 154 4.22 -13.50 -7.00
N PHE A 155 3.32 -13.59 -7.98
CA PHE A 155 2.40 -14.72 -8.21
C PHE A 155 2.62 -15.38 -9.58
N SER A 156 3.70 -15.02 -10.29
CA SER A 156 3.93 -15.42 -11.67
C SER A 156 4.60 -16.78 -11.76
N ARG A 157 3.91 -17.76 -12.35
CA ARG A 157 4.50 -19.06 -12.67
C ARG A 157 5.71 -18.97 -13.60
N PRO A 158 5.69 -18.15 -14.68
CA PRO A 158 6.88 -17.91 -15.49
C PRO A 158 8.06 -17.32 -14.72
N ALA A 159 7.81 -16.43 -13.75
CA ALA A 159 8.89 -15.88 -12.92
C ALA A 159 9.51 -16.96 -12.04
N VAL A 160 8.67 -17.84 -11.45
CA VAL A 160 9.13 -19.01 -10.69
C VAL A 160 9.99 -19.92 -11.54
N ARG A 161 9.52 -20.28 -12.74
CA ARG A 161 10.28 -21.13 -13.63
C ARG A 161 11.63 -20.51 -14.01
N ALA A 162 11.65 -19.21 -14.30
CA ALA A 162 12.86 -18.49 -14.68
C ALA A 162 13.93 -18.52 -13.59
N PHE A 163 13.58 -18.23 -12.33
CA PHE A 163 14.57 -18.31 -11.26
C PHE A 163 14.93 -19.76 -10.92
N GLN A 164 14.01 -20.71 -11.06
CA GLN A 164 14.28 -22.13 -10.82
C GLN A 164 15.32 -22.66 -11.80
N ASP A 165 15.13 -22.42 -13.10
CA ASP A 165 16.04 -22.85 -14.15
C ASP A 165 17.43 -22.22 -13.96
N TRP A 166 17.48 -20.93 -13.61
CA TRP A 166 18.73 -20.25 -13.32
C TRP A 166 19.43 -20.80 -12.08
N THR A 167 18.68 -21.04 -11.01
CA THR A 167 19.20 -21.58 -9.74
C THR A 167 19.72 -22.99 -9.94
N ALA A 168 18.95 -23.86 -10.60
CA ALA A 168 19.36 -25.22 -10.90
C ALA A 168 20.66 -25.26 -11.69
N LYS A 169 20.82 -24.37 -12.68
CA LYS A 169 22.07 -24.23 -13.42
C LYS A 169 23.22 -23.70 -12.55
N ALA A 170 22.96 -22.72 -11.69
CA ALA A 170 23.99 -22.12 -10.84
C ALA A 170 24.56 -23.10 -9.78
N PHE A 171 23.75 -24.07 -9.38
CA PHE A 171 24.01 -25.06 -8.33
C PHE A 171 24.23 -26.48 -8.85
N GLU A 172 24.09 -26.70 -10.16
CA GLU A 172 24.13 -28.02 -10.79
C GLU A 172 23.11 -28.99 -10.16
N LEU A 173 21.94 -28.47 -9.79
CA LEU A 173 20.84 -29.28 -9.23
C LEU A 173 20.24 -30.16 -10.33
N GLN A 174 19.91 -31.38 -9.96
CA GLN A 174 19.26 -32.35 -10.85
C GLN A 174 17.76 -32.44 -10.56
N GLY A 175 17.00 -32.80 -11.59
CA GLY A 175 15.55 -32.97 -11.53
C GLY A 175 14.76 -31.77 -12.08
N ILE A 176 13.47 -31.99 -12.27
CA ILE A 176 12.53 -30.93 -12.71
C ILE A 176 11.80 -30.45 -11.45
N PRO A 177 12.05 -29.21 -10.98
CA PRO A 177 11.39 -28.71 -9.79
C PRO A 177 9.89 -28.56 -10.04
N GLY A 178 9.12 -28.85 -9.00
CA GLY A 178 7.68 -28.66 -8.98
C GLY A 178 7.28 -27.18 -9.07
N MET A 179 5.97 -26.94 -9.04
CA MET A 179 5.42 -25.58 -9.02
C MET A 179 4.63 -25.36 -7.75
N PRO A 180 4.85 -24.23 -7.05
CA PRO A 180 4.04 -23.88 -5.91
C PRO A 180 2.56 -23.76 -6.29
N SER A 181 1.70 -24.14 -5.35
CA SER A 181 0.26 -24.02 -5.50
C SER A 181 -0.18 -22.56 -5.46
N LEU A 182 -1.19 -22.21 -6.26
CA LEU A 182 -1.92 -20.95 -6.14
C LEU A 182 -3.16 -21.08 -5.25
N GLY A 183 -3.36 -22.24 -4.61
CA GLY A 183 -4.53 -22.53 -3.79
C GLY A 183 -4.71 -21.53 -2.64
N GLU A 184 -3.64 -21.15 -1.95
CA GLU A 184 -3.67 -20.13 -0.89
C GLU A 184 -4.16 -18.77 -1.42
N LEU A 185 -3.63 -18.33 -2.58
CA LEU A 185 -4.07 -17.09 -3.22
C LEU A 185 -5.55 -17.14 -3.59
N TYR A 186 -6.00 -18.22 -4.24
CA TYR A 186 -7.40 -18.37 -4.61
C TYR A 186 -8.32 -18.46 -3.40
N GLY A 187 -7.89 -19.16 -2.34
CA GLY A 187 -8.60 -19.22 -1.06
C GLY A 187 -8.73 -17.83 -0.44
N ALA A 188 -7.63 -17.07 -0.39
CA ALA A 188 -7.60 -15.71 0.13
C ALA A 188 -8.54 -14.77 -0.63
N LEU A 189 -8.52 -14.83 -1.97
CA LEU A 189 -9.41 -14.04 -2.82
C LEU A 189 -10.88 -14.45 -2.64
N ALA A 190 -11.17 -15.75 -2.52
CA ALA A 190 -12.51 -16.25 -2.31
C ALA A 190 -13.07 -15.80 -0.94
N GLY A 191 -12.30 -15.90 0.14
CA GLY A 191 -12.72 -15.42 1.44
C GLY A 191 -12.84 -13.90 1.50
N PHE A 192 -11.95 -13.16 0.84
CA PHE A 192 -12.08 -11.70 0.71
C PHE A 192 -13.38 -11.31 -0.01
N ALA A 193 -13.73 -12.01 -1.10
CA ALA A 193 -15.00 -11.82 -1.79
C ALA A 193 -16.20 -12.20 -0.88
N GLY A 194 -16.09 -13.28 -0.11
CA GLY A 194 -17.08 -13.68 0.89
C GLY A 194 -17.33 -12.58 1.94
N LEU A 195 -16.26 -11.99 2.49
CA LEU A 195 -16.36 -10.87 3.43
C LEU A 195 -17.02 -9.64 2.80
N LEU A 196 -16.72 -9.32 1.54
CA LEU A 196 -17.36 -8.22 0.83
C LEU A 196 -18.87 -8.44 0.63
N LEU A 197 -19.29 -9.67 0.36
CA LEU A 197 -20.72 -10.03 0.24
C LEU A 197 -21.46 -9.84 1.57
N LEU A 198 -20.79 -10.11 2.70
CA LEU A 198 -21.35 -9.98 4.05
C LEU A 198 -21.32 -8.54 4.58
N ALA A 199 -20.34 -7.72 4.15
CA ALA A 199 -20.13 -6.37 4.67
C ALA A 199 -21.36 -5.46 4.47
N GLY A 200 -22.04 -5.54 3.32
CA GLY A 200 -23.23 -4.73 3.04
C GLY A 200 -24.40 -5.03 3.98
N PRO A 201 -24.88 -6.30 4.05
CA PRO A 201 -25.89 -6.72 5.01
C PRO A 201 -25.51 -6.40 6.46
N PHE A 202 -24.28 -6.70 6.87
CA PHE A 202 -23.76 -6.38 8.21
C PHE A 202 -23.90 -4.89 8.53
N LEU A 203 -23.46 -4.01 7.63
CA LEU A 203 -23.56 -2.57 7.84
C LEU A 203 -25.00 -2.11 8.01
N ARG A 204 -25.93 -2.63 7.19
CA ARG A 204 -27.36 -2.27 7.29
C ARG A 204 -27.98 -2.76 8.58
N GLU A 205 -27.64 -3.96 9.02
CA GLU A 205 -28.15 -4.52 10.28
C GLU A 205 -27.63 -3.74 11.49
N MET A 206 -26.33 -3.41 11.49
CA MET A 206 -25.72 -2.64 12.57
C MET A 206 -26.25 -1.21 12.62
N THR A 207 -26.30 -0.53 11.49
CA THR A 207 -26.59 0.92 11.42
C THR A 207 -28.06 1.28 11.20
N GLY A 208 -28.89 0.31 10.84
CA GLY A 208 -30.31 0.52 10.53
C GLY A 208 -31.11 0.99 11.75
N LYS A 209 -31.87 2.07 11.58
CA LYS A 209 -32.89 2.48 12.56
C LYS A 209 -34.05 1.47 12.50
N LYS A 210 -34.46 0.89 13.64
CA LYS A 210 -35.86 0.45 13.80
C LYS A 210 -36.73 1.69 13.60
N GLN A 211 -37.55 1.70 12.55
CA GLN A 211 -38.39 2.85 12.17
C GLN A 211 -39.29 3.26 13.34
N THR A 212 -38.90 4.31 14.07
CA THR A 212 -39.82 5.12 14.88
C THR A 212 -40.11 6.40 14.09
N GLY A 213 -41.10 6.31 13.21
CA GLY A 213 -42.11 7.32 12.85
C GLY A 213 -41.81 8.83 12.75
N GLU A 214 -40.57 9.31 12.71
CA GLU A 214 -40.29 10.74 12.48
C GLU A 214 -39.60 10.93 11.13
N GLU A 215 -40.34 11.53 10.18
CA GLU A 215 -39.79 12.12 8.96
C GLU A 215 -38.89 13.30 9.34
N GLU A 216 -37.65 13.01 9.74
CA GLU A 216 -36.60 14.02 9.85
C GLU A 216 -36.31 14.59 8.47
N THR A 217 -36.91 15.74 8.16
CA THR A 217 -36.59 16.56 7.00
C THR A 217 -35.07 16.71 6.84
N ALA A 218 -34.54 16.15 5.75
CA ALA A 218 -33.13 16.19 5.41
C ALA A 218 -32.71 17.62 5.01
N ALA A 219 -32.51 18.48 6.02
CA ALA A 219 -31.99 19.82 5.82
C ALA A 219 -30.51 19.76 5.42
N GLY A 220 -30.24 20.04 4.14
CA GLY A 220 -28.91 20.16 3.58
C GLY A 220 -28.96 20.16 2.05
N LYS A 221 -28.42 21.20 1.42
CA LYS A 221 -28.28 21.26 -0.04
C LYS A 221 -26.95 20.63 -0.44
N SER A 222 -26.95 19.75 -1.43
CA SER A 222 -25.72 19.33 -2.10
C SER A 222 -25.18 20.50 -2.92
N PHE A 223 -23.86 20.63 -2.98
CA PHE A 223 -23.24 21.65 -3.82
C PHE A 223 -23.26 21.20 -5.29
N ALA A 224 -23.26 22.18 -6.20
CA ALA A 224 -23.20 21.88 -7.62
C ALA A 224 -21.84 21.24 -7.96
N TRP A 225 -21.87 20.12 -8.68
CA TRP A 225 -20.66 19.38 -9.06
C TRP A 225 -19.67 20.26 -9.84
N SER A 226 -20.17 21.14 -10.71
CA SER A 226 -19.37 22.11 -11.47
C SER A 226 -18.56 23.06 -10.59
N ARG A 227 -18.95 23.25 -9.32
CA ARG A 227 -18.23 24.05 -8.34
C ARG A 227 -17.31 23.21 -7.47
N MET A 228 -17.77 22.07 -6.98
CA MET A 228 -17.00 21.22 -6.05
C MET A 228 -15.72 20.67 -6.67
N LEU A 229 -15.79 20.18 -7.90
CA LEU A 229 -14.65 19.52 -8.55
C LEU A 229 -13.44 20.46 -8.73
N PRO A 230 -13.58 21.70 -9.27
CA PRO A 230 -12.45 22.61 -9.35
C PRO A 230 -11.97 23.10 -7.97
N GLU A 231 -12.85 23.26 -6.98
CA GLU A 231 -12.45 23.60 -5.61
C GLU A 231 -11.54 22.53 -5.01
N PHE A 232 -11.91 21.24 -5.12
CA PHE A 232 -11.10 20.11 -4.68
C PHE A 232 -9.78 20.01 -5.45
N ALA A 233 -9.81 20.14 -6.78
CA ALA A 233 -8.62 20.03 -7.61
C ALA A 233 -7.61 21.15 -7.29
N LEU A 234 -8.07 22.40 -7.21
CA LEU A 234 -7.21 23.54 -6.91
C LEU A 234 -6.62 23.45 -5.49
N ALA A 235 -7.47 23.13 -4.50
CA ALA A 235 -7.01 22.95 -3.12
C ALA A 235 -5.97 21.83 -3.03
N ALA A 236 -6.23 20.68 -3.68
CA ALA A 236 -5.29 19.56 -3.68
C ALA A 236 -3.94 19.93 -4.30
N VAL A 237 -3.91 20.63 -5.44
CA VAL A 237 -2.65 21.09 -6.05
C VAL A 237 -1.89 22.04 -5.13
N LEU A 238 -2.57 22.99 -4.48
CA LEU A 238 -1.94 23.92 -3.55
C LEU A 238 -1.36 23.19 -2.33
N VAL A 239 -2.05 22.17 -1.80
CA VAL A 239 -1.53 21.37 -0.69
C VAL A 239 -0.30 20.58 -1.11
N VAL A 240 -0.27 19.97 -2.29
CA VAL A 240 0.93 19.26 -2.75
C VAL A 240 2.13 20.22 -2.90
N ILE A 241 1.90 21.43 -3.41
CA ILE A 241 2.95 22.48 -3.46
C ILE A 241 3.43 22.83 -2.05
N LEU A 242 2.54 22.98 -1.08
CA LEU A 242 2.89 23.28 0.31
C LEU A 242 3.72 22.15 0.93
N LEU A 243 3.30 20.90 0.75
CA LEU A 243 3.97 19.73 1.31
C LEU A 243 5.37 19.51 0.77
N ARG A 244 5.69 20.03 -0.42
CA ARG A 244 7.06 20.06 -0.93
C ARG A 244 8.03 20.74 0.03
N PHE A 245 7.57 21.77 0.75
CA PHE A 245 8.41 22.56 1.64
C PHE A 245 8.34 22.08 3.09
N TRP A 246 7.22 21.46 3.50
CA TRP A 246 7.01 21.06 4.88
C TRP A 246 5.96 19.95 5.02
N ASN A 247 6.35 18.84 5.65
CA ASN A 247 5.45 17.76 6.05
C ASN A 247 5.18 17.84 7.58
N PRO A 248 4.00 18.31 8.02
CA PRO A 248 3.72 18.53 9.44
C PRO A 248 3.60 17.25 10.27
N LEU A 249 3.32 16.11 9.65
CA LEU A 249 3.10 14.84 10.34
C LEU A 249 4.25 13.84 10.20
N ASP A 250 5.43 14.29 9.75
CA ASP A 250 6.66 13.49 9.72
C ASP A 250 6.97 12.84 11.09
N ALA A 251 6.61 13.52 12.18
CA ALA A 251 6.72 13.01 13.54
C ALA A 251 5.91 11.73 13.83
N MET A 252 4.92 11.36 13.00
CA MET A 252 4.18 10.10 13.13
C MET A 252 5.03 8.86 12.82
N ARG A 253 6.14 9.06 12.11
CA ARG A 253 7.10 8.01 11.74
C ARG A 253 6.42 6.82 11.06
N LEU A 254 5.80 7.12 9.92
CA LEU A 254 5.16 6.16 9.04
C LEU A 254 5.64 6.47 7.62
N TYR A 255 6.49 5.59 7.07
CA TYR A 255 7.19 5.83 5.80
C TYR A 255 6.20 6.13 4.67
N GLU A 256 6.28 7.33 4.09
CA GLU A 256 5.38 7.94 3.09
C GLU A 256 3.90 8.11 3.51
N GLY A 257 3.42 7.32 4.48
CA GLY A 257 2.05 7.39 4.99
C GLY A 257 1.78 8.67 5.78
N ASP A 258 2.82 9.27 6.35
CA ASP A 258 2.80 10.59 6.96
C ASP A 258 2.54 11.71 5.94
N TYR A 259 3.11 11.62 4.74
CA TYR A 259 2.85 12.54 3.63
C TYR A 259 1.37 12.49 3.21
N LEU A 260 0.82 11.28 3.04
CA LEU A 260 -0.61 11.10 2.74
C LEU A 260 -1.50 11.66 3.86
N ALA A 261 -1.14 11.43 5.11
CA ALA A 261 -1.86 11.98 6.26
C ALA A 261 -1.83 13.50 6.29
N SER A 262 -0.66 14.11 6.06
CA SER A 262 -0.53 15.56 5.99
C SER A 262 -1.33 16.14 4.83
N PHE A 263 -1.31 15.48 3.67
CA PHE A 263 -2.09 15.88 2.50
C PHE A 263 -3.59 15.90 2.81
N LEU A 264 -4.13 14.80 3.33
CA LEU A 264 -5.56 14.72 3.63
C LEU A 264 -5.97 15.63 4.79
N LEU A 265 -5.12 15.81 5.79
CA LEU A 265 -5.36 16.73 6.89
C LEU A 265 -5.49 18.17 6.40
N ILE A 266 -4.48 18.67 5.68
CA ILE A 266 -4.47 20.06 5.20
C ILE A 266 -5.59 20.26 4.18
N LEU A 267 -5.76 19.34 3.22
CA LEU A 267 -6.83 19.41 2.23
C LEU A 267 -8.20 19.44 2.91
N GLY A 268 -8.41 18.56 3.89
CA GLY A 268 -9.64 18.51 4.68
C GLY A 268 -9.91 19.80 5.45
N ILE A 269 -8.90 20.39 6.09
CA ILE A 269 -9.03 21.67 6.80
C ILE A 269 -9.39 22.80 5.83
N VAL A 270 -8.71 22.90 4.68
CA VAL A 270 -9.00 23.92 3.67
C VAL A 270 -10.43 23.80 3.18
N LEU A 271 -10.86 22.60 2.78
CA LEU A 271 -12.20 22.35 2.27
C LEU A 271 -13.28 22.56 3.35
N ALA A 272 -13.06 22.10 4.58
CA ALA A 272 -13.98 22.31 5.70
C ALA A 272 -14.13 23.81 6.03
N SER A 273 -13.04 24.58 5.92
CA SER A 273 -13.04 26.03 6.14
C SER A 273 -13.82 26.78 5.04
N LEU A 274 -13.67 26.37 3.78
CA LEU A 274 -14.45 26.92 2.65
C LEU A 274 -15.97 26.70 2.83
N HIS A 275 -16.35 25.61 3.50
CA HIS A 275 -17.75 25.24 3.76
C HIS A 275 -18.15 25.39 5.25
N TRP A 276 -17.52 26.30 5.99
CA TRP A 276 -17.68 26.46 7.45
C TRP A 276 -19.14 26.60 7.92
N LYS A 277 -19.98 27.34 7.17
CA LYS A 277 -21.41 27.51 7.52
C LYS A 277 -22.15 26.16 7.53
N SER A 278 -21.94 25.35 6.49
CA SER A 278 -22.54 24.02 6.38
C SER A 278 -21.97 23.03 7.39
N LEU A 279 -20.68 23.14 7.72
CA LEU A 279 -20.05 22.38 8.81
C LEU A 279 -20.76 22.67 10.14
N ARG A 280 -20.92 23.95 10.51
CA ARG A 280 -21.58 24.36 11.75
C ARG A 280 -23.02 23.85 11.84
N GLU A 281 -23.76 23.93 10.75
CA GLU A 281 -25.14 23.40 10.68
C GLU A 281 -25.19 21.89 10.93
N GLN A 282 -24.29 21.11 10.33
CA GLN A 282 -24.27 19.65 10.49
C GLN A 282 -23.81 19.20 11.87
N PHE A 283 -22.88 19.91 12.51
CA PHE A 283 -22.40 19.59 13.86
C PHE A 283 -23.31 20.13 14.99
N SER A 284 -24.14 21.14 14.72
CA SER A 284 -25.11 21.65 15.69
C SER A 284 -26.23 20.67 16.03
N ARG A 285 -26.42 19.64 15.21
CA ARG A 285 -27.45 18.61 15.38
C ARG A 285 -26.77 17.31 15.81
N TRP A 286 -26.90 16.94 17.08
CA TRP A 286 -26.48 15.62 17.54
C TRP A 286 -27.28 14.56 16.79
N LYS A 287 -26.60 13.70 16.03
CA LYS A 287 -27.26 12.64 15.27
C LYS A 287 -26.93 11.26 15.86
N PRO A 288 -27.94 10.40 16.11
CA PRO A 288 -27.72 9.04 16.57
C PRO A 288 -26.89 8.25 15.53
N GLY A 289 -26.16 7.23 16.01
CA GLY A 289 -25.43 6.28 15.15
C GLY A 289 -23.90 6.41 15.11
N LEU A 290 -23.31 7.42 15.77
CA LEU A 290 -21.85 7.58 15.80
C LEU A 290 -21.13 6.37 16.44
N LEU A 291 -21.55 5.94 17.63
CA LEU A 291 -20.95 4.79 18.32
C LEU A 291 -21.09 3.50 17.51
N VAL A 292 -22.24 3.32 16.88
CA VAL A 292 -22.52 2.17 16.00
C VAL A 292 -21.61 2.19 14.78
N ALA A 293 -21.43 3.35 14.15
CA ALA A 293 -20.53 3.50 13.00
C ALA A 293 -19.07 3.24 13.39
N ILE A 294 -18.61 3.73 14.55
CA ILE A 294 -17.27 3.42 15.08
C ILE A 294 -17.10 1.91 15.26
N PHE A 295 -18.06 1.27 15.94
CA PHE A 295 -18.00 -0.16 16.20
C PHE A 295 -18.01 -0.98 14.89
N ALA A 296 -18.89 -0.63 13.95
CA ALA A 296 -18.97 -1.30 12.64
C ALA A 296 -17.68 -1.13 11.83
N ALA A 297 -17.08 0.07 11.83
CA ALA A 297 -15.82 0.34 11.14
C ALA A 297 -14.66 -0.49 11.73
N LEU A 298 -14.54 -0.51 13.07
CA LEU A 298 -13.52 -1.29 13.75
C LEU A 298 -13.69 -2.79 13.49
N LEU A 299 -14.93 -3.31 13.55
CA LEU A 299 -15.16 -4.73 13.32
C LEU A 299 -14.84 -5.13 11.88
N LEU A 300 -15.26 -4.34 10.89
CA LEU A 300 -14.90 -4.60 9.48
C LEU A 300 -13.40 -4.55 9.28
N PHE A 301 -12.74 -3.51 9.79
CA PHE A 301 -11.29 -3.39 9.72
C PHE A 301 -10.60 -4.63 10.28
N LEU A 302 -10.95 -5.04 11.50
CA LEU A 302 -10.37 -6.21 12.18
C LEU A 302 -10.67 -7.52 11.45
N LEU A 303 -11.86 -7.67 10.87
CA LEU A 303 -12.24 -8.88 10.13
C LEU A 303 -11.44 -9.03 8.84
N PHE A 304 -11.29 -7.94 8.09
CA PHE A 304 -10.49 -7.94 6.86
C PHE A 304 -8.99 -8.10 7.17
N SER A 305 -8.46 -7.45 8.20
CA SER A 305 -7.05 -7.62 8.59
C SER A 305 -6.77 -9.03 9.11
N ALA A 306 -7.63 -9.60 9.94
CA ALA A 306 -7.50 -10.99 10.40
C ALA A 306 -7.54 -11.99 9.22
N TRP A 307 -8.42 -11.77 8.26
CA TRP A 307 -8.48 -12.64 7.08
C TRP A 307 -7.20 -12.57 6.25
N LEU A 308 -6.68 -11.37 6.01
CA LEU A 308 -5.44 -11.19 5.25
C LEU A 308 -4.24 -11.81 5.99
N GLU A 309 -4.16 -11.59 7.31
CA GLU A 309 -3.16 -12.16 8.21
C GLU A 309 -3.07 -13.68 8.09
N LEU A 310 -4.23 -14.34 8.14
CA LEU A 310 -4.31 -15.80 8.09
C LEU A 310 -4.09 -16.39 6.69
N SER A 311 -4.11 -15.57 5.64
CA SER A 311 -4.18 -16.09 4.27
C SER A 311 -2.97 -15.72 3.40
N ILE A 312 -2.64 -14.44 3.24
CA ILE A 312 -1.68 -14.00 2.21
C ILE A 312 -0.79 -12.82 2.59
N TYR A 313 -1.09 -12.09 3.67
CA TYR A 313 -0.40 -10.85 3.99
C TYR A 313 -0.46 -10.53 5.49
N GLU A 314 0.67 -10.17 6.07
CA GLU A 314 0.78 -9.78 7.48
C GLU A 314 0.10 -8.42 7.73
N ALA A 315 -1.22 -8.48 7.95
CA ALA A 315 -2.09 -7.32 8.07
C ALA A 315 -2.48 -7.02 9.51
N TRP A 316 -2.12 -7.87 10.47
CA TRP A 316 -2.46 -7.63 11.86
C TRP A 316 -1.63 -6.49 12.43
N LEU A 317 -2.28 -5.58 13.16
CA LEU A 317 -1.59 -4.42 13.71
C LEU A 317 -0.81 -4.79 14.96
N THR A 318 0.49 -4.57 14.92
CA THR A 318 1.38 -4.60 16.08
C THR A 318 1.07 -3.45 17.05
N PRO A 319 1.49 -3.52 18.33
CA PRO A 319 1.28 -2.44 19.30
C PRO A 319 1.81 -1.07 18.83
N THR A 320 2.93 -1.06 18.10
CA THR A 320 3.50 0.17 17.54
C THR A 320 2.60 0.78 16.46
N ARG A 321 1.97 -0.03 15.61
CA ARG A 321 0.99 0.43 14.63
C ARG A 321 -0.29 0.93 15.31
N TRP A 322 -0.77 0.24 16.34
CA TRP A 322 -1.91 0.70 17.15
C TRP A 322 -1.68 2.07 17.81
N ALA A 323 -0.46 2.34 18.30
CA ALA A 323 -0.13 3.65 18.88
C ALA A 323 -0.28 4.81 17.89
N ARG A 324 -0.19 4.56 16.58
CA ARG A 324 -0.31 5.57 15.51
C ARG A 324 -1.75 5.76 15.02
N PHE A 325 -2.64 4.80 15.32
CA PHE A 325 -4.03 4.80 14.87
C PHE A 325 -4.81 6.08 15.25
N PRO A 326 -4.74 6.60 16.50
CA PRO A 326 -5.47 7.81 16.85
C PRO A 326 -5.01 9.04 16.06
N PHE A 327 -3.72 9.14 15.76
CA PHE A 327 -3.16 10.28 15.01
C PHE A 327 -3.61 10.26 13.55
N LEU A 328 -3.58 9.09 12.90
CA LEU A 328 -4.09 8.93 11.53
C LEU A 328 -5.60 9.15 11.44
N LEU A 329 -6.35 8.65 12.41
CA LEU A 329 -7.80 8.91 12.48
C LEU A 329 -8.07 10.42 12.51
N LEU A 330 -7.37 11.16 13.36
CA LEU A 330 -7.50 12.61 13.45
C LEU A 330 -7.02 13.33 12.18
N ALA A 331 -5.99 12.82 11.50
CA ALA A 331 -5.48 13.38 10.26
C ALA A 331 -6.47 13.19 9.09
N PHE A 332 -7.12 12.03 9.00
CA PHE A 332 -8.04 11.70 7.90
C PHE A 332 -9.46 12.21 8.11
N LEU A 333 -9.86 12.48 9.35
CA LEU A 333 -11.22 12.90 9.67
C LEU A 333 -11.66 14.21 8.98
N PRO A 334 -10.85 15.29 8.93
CA PRO A 334 -11.25 16.54 8.27
C PRO A 334 -11.60 16.36 6.80
N TYR A 335 -10.85 15.54 6.07
CA TYR A 335 -11.12 15.24 4.66
C TYR A 335 -12.48 14.57 4.48
N HIS A 336 -12.75 13.53 5.28
CA HIS A 336 -14.01 12.80 5.20
C HIS A 336 -15.21 13.66 5.62
N ILE A 337 -15.03 14.55 6.60
CA ILE A 337 -16.06 15.54 6.98
C ILE A 337 -16.35 16.47 5.79
N ALA A 338 -15.30 17.03 5.17
CA ALA A 338 -15.45 17.94 4.04
C ALA A 338 -16.15 17.25 2.86
N GLU A 339 -15.76 16.01 2.54
CA GLU A 339 -16.40 15.19 1.50
C GLU A 339 -17.90 15.01 1.78
N GLU A 340 -18.27 14.57 2.99
CA GLU A 340 -19.67 14.33 3.35
C GLU A 340 -20.53 15.59 3.35
N ILE A 341 -19.96 16.73 3.75
CA ILE A 341 -20.63 18.03 3.69
C ILE A 341 -20.93 18.41 2.24
N CYS A 342 -19.94 18.29 1.37
CA CYS A 342 -20.09 18.71 -0.02
C CYS A 342 -21.10 17.83 -0.78
N LEU A 343 -21.07 16.52 -0.53
CA LEU A 343 -22.02 15.57 -1.12
C LEU A 343 -23.45 15.75 -0.60
N GLY A 344 -23.64 16.33 0.59
CA GLY A 344 -24.95 16.62 1.18
C GLY A 344 -25.66 15.41 1.79
N PRO A 345 -26.98 15.46 2.04
CA PRO A 345 -27.76 14.34 2.57
C PRO A 345 -27.97 13.21 1.56
N ALA A 346 -28.04 11.95 2.03
CA ALA A 346 -28.33 10.80 1.17
C ALA A 346 -29.77 10.80 0.63
N ALA A 347 -30.75 11.24 1.43
CA ALA A 347 -32.16 11.25 1.05
C ALA A 347 -32.49 12.15 -0.16
N ASN A 348 -31.68 13.18 -0.40
CA ASN A 348 -31.95 14.21 -1.42
C ASN A 348 -31.24 13.94 -2.76
N ALA A 349 -30.51 12.83 -2.89
CA ALA A 349 -29.68 12.56 -4.06
C ALA A 349 -29.87 11.13 -4.60
N ASN A 350 -29.84 10.99 -5.92
CA ASN A 350 -29.76 9.67 -6.55
C ASN A 350 -28.49 8.94 -6.04
N PRO A 351 -28.60 7.71 -5.48
CA PRO A 351 -27.47 6.99 -4.91
C PRO A 351 -26.29 6.83 -5.87
N ARG A 352 -26.57 6.56 -7.16
CA ARG A 352 -25.51 6.43 -8.18
C ARG A 352 -24.80 7.76 -8.40
N ARG A 353 -25.54 8.87 -8.44
CA ARG A 353 -24.98 10.21 -8.65
C ARG A 353 -24.10 10.63 -7.47
N ARG A 354 -24.54 10.36 -6.23
CA ARG A 354 -23.74 10.63 -5.02
C ARG A 354 -22.43 9.83 -5.04
N PHE A 355 -22.51 8.54 -5.32
CA PHE A 355 -21.36 7.64 -5.38
C PHE A 355 -20.33 8.11 -6.43
N VAL A 356 -20.78 8.39 -7.65
CA VAL A 356 -19.91 8.89 -8.73
C VAL A 356 -19.31 10.25 -8.38
N ALA A 357 -20.11 11.16 -7.79
CA ALA A 357 -19.60 12.45 -7.34
C ALA A 357 -18.47 12.28 -6.31
N GLY A 358 -18.67 11.46 -5.26
CA GLY A 358 -17.63 11.20 -4.26
C GLY A 358 -16.36 10.60 -4.85
N LEU A 359 -16.49 9.59 -5.72
CA LEU A 359 -15.34 9.03 -6.43
C LEU A 359 -14.62 10.05 -7.31
N SER A 360 -15.35 10.98 -7.95
CA SER A 360 -14.72 12.03 -8.75
C SER A 360 -13.91 13.02 -7.91
N LEU A 361 -14.36 13.35 -6.69
CA LEU A 361 -13.61 14.20 -5.77
C LEU A 361 -12.32 13.51 -5.30
N ARG A 362 -12.43 12.24 -4.91
CA ARG A 362 -11.28 11.39 -4.54
C ARG A 362 -10.30 11.28 -5.71
N ALA A 363 -10.80 11.03 -6.92
CA ALA A 363 -9.97 10.93 -8.12
C ALA A 363 -9.24 12.26 -8.42
N ALA A 364 -9.90 13.41 -8.25
CA ALA A 364 -9.26 14.71 -8.42
C ALA A 364 -8.14 14.94 -7.38
N ALA A 365 -8.38 14.60 -6.12
CA ALA A 365 -7.37 14.70 -5.07
C ALA A 365 -6.17 13.77 -5.32
N TRP A 366 -6.43 12.51 -5.69
CA TRP A 366 -5.39 11.54 -6.04
C TRP A 366 -4.62 11.92 -7.29
N LEU A 367 -5.29 12.46 -8.32
CA LEU A 367 -4.61 12.91 -9.54
C LEU A 367 -3.67 14.07 -9.23
N ALA A 368 -4.10 15.04 -8.42
CA ALA A 368 -3.23 16.13 -7.97
C ALA A 368 -2.04 15.60 -7.16
N LEU A 369 -2.27 14.63 -6.28
CA LEU A 369 -1.23 13.95 -5.51
C LEU A 369 -0.20 13.29 -6.44
N VAL A 370 -0.64 12.38 -7.32
CA VAL A 370 0.24 11.65 -8.26
C VAL A 370 0.99 12.60 -9.19
N ILE A 371 0.33 13.61 -9.76
CA ILE A 371 1.00 14.61 -10.61
C ILE A 371 2.06 15.36 -9.82
N GLY A 372 1.73 15.78 -8.59
CA GLY A 372 2.67 16.51 -7.76
C GLY A 372 3.87 15.66 -7.32
N LEU A 373 3.68 14.38 -7.00
CA LEU A 373 4.79 13.45 -6.73
C LEU A 373 5.71 13.28 -7.95
N MET A 374 5.12 13.10 -9.13
CA MET A 374 5.86 12.90 -10.37
C MET A 374 6.58 14.17 -10.83
N TYR A 375 6.03 15.36 -10.56
CA TYR A 375 6.59 16.64 -11.00
C TYR A 375 7.57 17.24 -9.98
N PHE A 376 7.28 17.12 -8.69
CA PHE A 376 8.13 17.63 -7.62
C PHE A 376 9.18 16.63 -7.14
N HIS A 377 9.11 15.38 -7.60
CA HIS A 377 10.10 14.33 -7.33
C HIS A 377 10.36 14.13 -5.83
N SER A 378 9.29 14.09 -5.02
CA SER A 378 9.40 14.11 -3.55
C SER A 378 9.90 12.80 -2.90
N GLY A 379 10.27 11.79 -3.69
CA GLY A 379 10.72 10.49 -3.17
C GLY A 379 9.60 9.54 -2.72
N GLU A 380 8.36 10.01 -2.61
CA GLU A 380 7.19 9.24 -2.12
C GLU A 380 6.61 8.28 -3.19
N ILE A 381 7.45 7.34 -3.67
CA ILE A 381 7.11 6.47 -4.79
C ILE A 381 6.18 5.31 -4.39
N LEU A 382 6.17 4.91 -3.12
CA LEU A 382 5.29 3.86 -2.61
C LEU A 382 3.82 4.25 -2.81
N MET A 383 3.46 5.53 -2.67
CA MET A 383 2.09 5.98 -2.95
C MET A 383 1.65 5.71 -4.41
N VAL A 384 2.55 5.89 -5.39
CA VAL A 384 2.27 5.59 -6.80
C VAL A 384 2.15 4.08 -7.01
N LEU A 385 3.02 3.30 -6.37
CA LEU A 385 3.00 1.84 -6.46
C LEU A 385 1.72 1.24 -5.86
N LEU A 386 1.24 1.83 -4.77
CA LEU A 386 0.04 1.38 -4.05
C LEU A 386 -1.27 1.90 -4.66
N LEU A 387 -1.21 2.71 -5.73
CA LEU A 387 -2.38 3.31 -6.37
C LEU A 387 -3.50 2.30 -6.69
N PRO A 388 -3.23 1.09 -7.25
CA PRO A 388 -4.31 0.12 -7.51
C PRO A 388 -5.04 -0.32 -6.23
N TYR A 389 -4.32 -0.47 -5.11
CA TYR A 389 -4.90 -0.86 -3.84
C TYR A 389 -5.74 0.29 -3.26
N PHE A 390 -5.25 1.52 -3.33
CA PHE A 390 -6.02 2.70 -2.94
C PHE A 390 -7.27 2.86 -3.80
N VAL A 391 -7.23 2.65 -5.12
CA VAL A 391 -8.43 2.71 -5.97
C VAL A 391 -9.49 1.72 -5.50
N VAL A 392 -9.10 0.47 -5.23
CA VAL A 392 -10.03 -0.56 -4.72
C VAL A 392 -10.58 -0.15 -3.36
N LEU A 393 -9.73 0.27 -2.41
CA LEU A 393 -10.16 0.75 -1.10
C LEU A 393 -11.16 1.90 -1.22
N GLN A 394 -10.84 2.93 -1.99
CA GLN A 394 -11.64 4.14 -2.13
C GLN A 394 -13.02 3.81 -2.72
N VAL A 395 -13.12 2.85 -3.64
CA VAL A 395 -14.38 2.35 -4.19
C VAL A 395 -15.22 1.63 -3.14
N LEU A 396 -14.60 0.70 -2.40
CA LEU A 396 -15.27 -0.10 -1.38
C LEU A 396 -15.70 0.74 -0.18
N GLU A 397 -14.79 1.59 0.31
CA GLU A 397 -15.00 2.53 1.40
C GLU A 397 -16.12 3.52 1.06
N ARG A 398 -16.09 4.14 -0.14
CA ARG A 398 -17.15 5.07 -0.55
C ARG A 398 -18.52 4.41 -0.58
N ARG A 399 -18.57 3.15 -1.04
CA ARG A 399 -19.80 2.35 -1.06
C ARG A 399 -20.30 2.05 0.35
N ALA A 400 -19.41 1.68 1.27
CA ALA A 400 -19.74 1.40 2.66
C ALA A 400 -20.18 2.67 3.40
N MET A 401 -19.48 3.78 3.20
CA MET A 401 -19.85 5.10 3.73
C MET A 401 -21.24 5.54 3.26
N ASP A 402 -21.62 5.30 2.00
CA ASP A 402 -22.97 5.62 1.51
C ASP A 402 -24.06 4.79 2.22
N ILE A 403 -23.77 3.53 2.60
CA ILE A 403 -24.69 2.72 3.42
C ILE A 403 -24.82 3.36 4.81
N VAL A 404 -23.71 3.64 5.49
CA VAL A 404 -23.72 4.27 6.82
C VAL A 404 -24.46 5.61 6.78
N ARG A 405 -24.23 6.42 5.75
CA ARG A 405 -24.89 7.71 5.55
C ARG A 405 -26.39 7.58 5.36
N HIS A 406 -26.83 6.58 4.61
CA HIS A 406 -28.24 6.30 4.36
C HIS A 406 -28.95 5.86 5.65
N GLU A 407 -28.36 4.92 6.39
CA GLU A 407 -28.98 4.34 7.58
C GLU A 407 -28.95 5.28 8.80
N THR A 408 -27.86 6.02 8.99
CA THR A 408 -27.71 6.90 10.17
C THR A 408 -28.19 8.33 9.92
N GLY A 409 -28.24 8.78 8.67
CA GLY A 409 -28.47 10.18 8.32
C GLY A 409 -27.38 11.14 8.83
N SER A 410 -26.25 10.64 9.34
CA SER A 410 -25.21 11.40 10.04
C SER A 410 -23.92 11.51 9.24
N ALA A 411 -23.47 12.74 9.00
CA ALA A 411 -22.25 13.01 8.23
C ALA A 411 -21.02 12.72 9.08
N ALA A 412 -21.09 13.10 10.36
CA ALA A 412 -20.05 12.80 11.34
C ALA A 412 -19.85 11.28 11.51
N ALA A 413 -20.93 10.51 11.65
CA ALA A 413 -20.84 9.06 11.77
C ALA A 413 -20.20 8.43 10.51
N THR A 414 -20.61 8.90 9.34
CA THR A 414 -20.06 8.45 8.04
C THR A 414 -18.58 8.82 7.88
N ALA A 415 -18.21 10.04 8.28
CA ALA A 415 -16.83 10.53 8.18
C ALA A 415 -15.88 9.79 9.12
N VAL A 416 -16.31 9.56 10.37
CA VAL A 416 -15.55 8.76 11.34
C VAL A 416 -15.41 7.31 10.86
N PHE A 417 -16.48 6.74 10.30
CA PHE A 417 -16.43 5.39 9.71
C PHE A 417 -15.37 5.29 8.60
N GLY A 418 -15.36 6.20 7.63
CA GLY A 418 -14.34 6.23 6.58
C GLY A 418 -12.93 6.43 7.14
N ALA A 419 -12.75 7.43 8.00
CA ALA A 419 -11.45 7.72 8.60
C ALA A 419 -10.86 6.53 9.37
N ILE A 420 -11.68 5.72 10.05
CA ILE A 420 -11.24 4.47 10.70
C ILE A 420 -10.74 3.45 9.67
N LEU A 421 -11.50 3.22 8.59
CA LEU A 421 -11.12 2.24 7.57
C LEU A 421 -9.83 2.66 6.85
N LEU A 422 -9.70 3.94 6.48
CA LEU A 422 -8.49 4.46 5.85
C LEU A 422 -7.29 4.43 6.81
N ALA A 423 -7.47 4.80 8.08
CA ALA A 423 -6.41 4.71 9.10
C ALA A 423 -5.90 3.28 9.27
N GLY A 424 -6.83 2.32 9.41
CA GLY A 424 -6.51 0.91 9.50
C GLY A 424 -5.74 0.42 8.27
N PHE A 425 -6.23 0.74 7.06
CA PHE A 425 -5.55 0.36 5.82
C PHE A 425 -4.13 0.93 5.72
N CYS A 426 -3.96 2.24 5.97
CA CYS A 426 -2.65 2.90 5.92
C CYS A 426 -1.65 2.27 6.90
N LEU A 427 -2.09 1.89 8.10
CA LEU A 427 -1.23 1.22 9.09
C LEU A 427 -0.86 -0.21 8.70
N VAL A 428 -1.62 -0.85 7.83
CA VAL A 428 -1.28 -2.18 7.29
C VAL A 428 -0.20 -2.05 6.23
N ILE A 429 -0.33 -1.10 5.32
CA ILE A 429 0.51 -1.01 4.12
C ILE A 429 1.82 -0.24 4.32
N PHE A 430 1.83 0.79 5.19
CA PHE A 430 3.00 1.67 5.33
C PHE A 430 3.93 1.18 6.45
N PRO A 431 5.24 1.08 6.19
CA PRO A 431 6.22 0.72 7.21
C PRO A 431 6.32 1.76 8.33
N VAL A 432 6.57 1.29 9.55
CA VAL A 432 6.81 2.17 10.71
C VAL A 432 8.29 2.58 10.76
N THR A 433 8.59 3.87 10.95
CA THR A 433 9.96 4.45 10.99
C THR A 433 10.38 4.98 12.36
#